data_AF-A0A7J6E5H0-F1
#
_entry.id   AF-A0A7J6E5H0-F1
#
_cell.length_a   1.000
_cell.length_b   1.000
_cell.length_c   1.000
_cell.angle_alpha   90.00
_cell.angle_beta   90.00
_cell.angle_gamma   90.00
#
_symmetry.space_group_name_H-M   'P 1'
#
loop_
_entity.id
_entity.type
_entity.pdbx_description
1 polymer ?
#
loop_
_entity_poly.entity_id
_entity_poly.type
_entity_poly.pdbx_seq_one_letter_code
_entity_poly.pdbx_strand_id
1 'polypeptide(L)'
;MVTLYCQVTYQTELFLDKNKDYVVAEYQELLGASNCSFVAGLFPPLPEESSKSSKFSSISSRFKQQLQSLLETLSVTEPHYIRCVKPINLLKPSIFENSNILQQLRCGGVMEAIRISCAGYPTRKPFREFVGRFGILDPNVFAGR
;
A
#
# COMPACT_ATOMS: atom_id res chain seq x y z
N MET A 1 -16.29 -13.67 3.54
CA MET A 1 -16.37 -12.19 3.59
C MET A 1 -15.06 -11.70 4.18
N VAL A 2 -14.28 -10.88 3.47
CA VAL A 2 -13.06 -10.28 4.02
C VAL A 2 -13.48 -8.96 4.67
N THR A 3 -13.27 -8.82 5.98
CA THR A 3 -13.59 -7.57 6.69
C THR A 3 -12.47 -6.57 6.46
N LEU A 4 -12.66 -5.71 5.46
CA LEU A 4 -11.81 -4.54 5.21
C LEU A 4 -12.51 -3.30 5.77
N TYR A 5 -11.76 -2.22 6.02
CA TYR A 5 -12.31 -0.92 6.42
C TYR A 5 -13.40 -0.39 5.47
N CYS A 6 -13.35 -0.82 4.21
CA CYS A 6 -14.39 -0.56 3.21
C CYS A 6 -14.85 -1.89 2.61
N GLN A 7 -16.17 -2.03 2.43
CA GLN A 7 -16.75 -3.27 1.94
C GLN A 7 -16.34 -3.52 0.49
N VAL A 8 -15.79 -4.72 0.23
CA VAL A 8 -15.41 -5.18 -1.11
C VAL A 8 -16.04 -6.55 -1.34
N THR A 9 -16.69 -6.71 -2.48
CA THR A 9 -17.24 -7.98 -2.95
C THR A 9 -16.32 -8.55 -4.02
N TYR A 10 -15.96 -9.82 -3.89
CA TYR A 10 -15.14 -10.52 -4.87
C TYR A 10 -16.03 -11.45 -5.71
N GLN A 11 -15.86 -11.39 -7.03
CA GLN A 11 -16.40 -12.41 -7.94
C GLN A 11 -15.37 -13.52 -8.08
N THR A 12 -15.75 -14.77 -7.79
CA THR A 12 -14.83 -15.92 -7.71
C THR A 12 -14.63 -16.63 -9.05
N GLU A 13 -15.40 -16.27 -10.07
CA GLU A 13 -15.27 -16.83 -11.41
C GLU A 13 -13.84 -16.64 -11.95
N LEU A 14 -13.28 -17.71 -12.53
CA LEU A 14 -11.90 -17.79 -13.05
C LEU A 14 -10.78 -17.58 -12.02
N PHE A 15 -11.04 -17.62 -10.70
CA PHE A 15 -9.99 -17.46 -9.71
C PHE A 15 -8.90 -18.53 -9.82
N LEU A 16 -9.28 -19.79 -10.07
CA LEU A 16 -8.31 -20.88 -10.23
C LEU A 16 -7.47 -20.68 -11.48
N ASP A 17 -8.06 -20.28 -12.60
CA ASP A 17 -7.35 -20.11 -13.86
C ASP A 17 -6.43 -18.89 -13.83
N LYS A 18 -6.89 -17.78 -13.22
CA LYS A 18 -6.02 -16.61 -12.95
C LYS A 18 -4.87 -16.94 -12.00
N ASN A 19 -5.01 -17.94 -11.14
CA ASN A 19 -3.98 -18.28 -10.16
C ASN A 19 -3.01 -19.36 -10.65
N LYS A 20 -3.39 -20.11 -11.69
CA LYS A 20 -2.49 -21.00 -12.43
C LYS A 20 -1.55 -20.11 -13.25
N ASP A 21 -0.30 -20.02 -12.80
CA ASP A 21 0.78 -19.41 -13.57
C ASP A 21 1.19 -20.36 -14.71
N TYR A 22 0.29 -20.54 -15.67
CA TYR A 22 0.41 -21.56 -16.72
C TYR A 22 1.20 -20.99 -17.89
N VAL A 23 2.50 -21.29 -17.92
CA VAL A 23 3.31 -21.18 -19.13
C VAL A 23 3.50 -22.59 -19.68
N VAL A 24 2.99 -22.82 -20.88
CA VAL A 24 3.18 -24.09 -21.61
C VAL A 24 4.66 -24.20 -21.93
N ALA A 25 5.30 -25.30 -21.51
CA ALA A 25 6.75 -25.49 -21.67
C ALA A 25 7.17 -25.39 -23.14
N GLU A 26 6.34 -25.92 -24.04
CA GLU A 26 6.53 -25.90 -25.48
C GLU A 26 6.55 -24.47 -26.05
N TYR A 27 5.75 -23.55 -25.49
CA TYR A 27 5.79 -22.14 -25.89
C TYR A 27 7.06 -21.44 -25.40
N GLN A 28 7.52 -21.79 -24.20
CA GLN A 28 8.77 -21.25 -23.66
C GLN A 28 9.98 -21.73 -24.48
N GLU A 29 10.02 -23.00 -24.86
CA GLU A 29 11.06 -23.55 -25.74
C GLU A 29 11.04 -22.90 -27.12
N LEU A 30 9.86 -22.78 -27.75
CA LEU A 30 9.72 -22.17 -29.08
C LEU A 30 10.17 -20.70 -29.09
N LEU A 31 9.74 -19.92 -28.10
CA LEU A 31 10.06 -18.50 -28.02
C LEU A 31 11.51 -18.26 -27.57
N GLY A 32 12.04 -19.13 -26.70
CA GLY A 32 13.46 -19.13 -26.31
C GLY A 32 14.40 -19.46 -27.48
N ALA A 33 13.95 -20.28 -28.43
CA ALA A 33 14.70 -20.61 -29.65
C ALA A 33 14.60 -19.54 -30.76
N SER A 34 13.98 -18.38 -30.48
CA SER A 34 13.86 -17.31 -31.45
C SER A 34 15.22 -16.75 -31.89
N ASN A 35 15.37 -16.48 -33.18
CA ASN A 35 16.54 -15.78 -33.73
C ASN A 35 16.61 -14.29 -33.32
N CYS A 36 15.51 -13.74 -32.78
CA CYS A 36 15.50 -12.39 -32.25
C CYS A 36 15.99 -12.42 -30.79
N SER A 37 17.16 -11.83 -30.53
CA SER A 37 17.78 -11.80 -29.20
C SER A 37 16.88 -11.20 -28.12
N PHE A 38 16.07 -10.19 -28.47
CA PHE A 38 15.08 -9.62 -27.55
C PHE A 38 14.01 -10.65 -27.17
N VAL A 39 13.46 -11.38 -28.14
CA VAL A 39 12.41 -12.38 -27.89
C VAL A 39 12.96 -13.56 -27.11
N ALA A 40 14.11 -14.11 -27.51
CA ALA A 40 14.76 -15.19 -26.78
C ALA A 40 15.09 -14.78 -25.33
N GLY A 41 15.50 -13.53 -25.12
CA GLY A 41 15.80 -12.98 -23.80
C GLY A 41 14.60 -12.86 -22.86
N LEU A 42 13.37 -12.82 -23.38
CA LEU A 42 12.15 -12.81 -22.54
C LEU A 42 11.80 -14.19 -21.98
N PHE A 43 12.33 -15.27 -22.57
CA PHE A 43 12.01 -16.66 -22.24
C PHE A 43 13.27 -17.46 -21.89
N PRO A 44 13.96 -17.14 -20.78
CA PRO A 44 15.16 -17.86 -20.38
C PRO A 44 14.84 -19.34 -20.07
N PRO A 45 15.82 -20.25 -20.25
CA PRO A 45 15.64 -21.66 -19.90
C PRO A 45 15.36 -21.82 -18.40
N LEU A 46 14.48 -22.78 -18.07
CA LEU A 46 14.16 -23.09 -16.68
C LEU A 46 15.39 -23.69 -15.97
N PRO A 47 15.64 -23.37 -14.70
CA PRO A 47 16.69 -24.02 -13.91
C PRO A 47 16.47 -25.54 -13.82
N GLU A 48 17.50 -26.34 -14.09
CA GLU A 48 17.42 -27.81 -14.19
C GLU A 48 17.01 -28.55 -12.88
N GLU A 49 16.95 -27.86 -11.73
CA GLU A 49 16.68 -28.50 -10.43
C GLU A 49 15.19 -28.75 -10.08
N SER A 50 14.24 -28.42 -10.96
CA SER A 50 12.81 -28.57 -10.65
C SER A 50 12.24 -29.99 -10.85
N SER A 51 13.07 -30.96 -11.21
CA SER A 51 12.66 -32.31 -11.62
C SER A 51 12.23 -33.29 -10.52
N LYS A 52 12.21 -32.90 -9.22
CA LYS A 52 11.80 -33.83 -8.13
C LYS A 52 10.72 -33.36 -7.17
N SER A 53 10.17 -32.16 -7.35
CA SER A 53 8.85 -31.83 -6.80
C SER A 53 8.30 -30.65 -7.59
N SER A 54 7.41 -30.91 -8.54
CA SER A 54 6.58 -29.85 -9.14
C SER A 54 5.65 -29.31 -8.06
N LYS A 55 6.20 -28.49 -7.16
CA LYS A 55 5.41 -27.67 -6.25
C LYS A 55 4.77 -26.65 -7.14
N PHE A 56 3.52 -26.91 -7.51
CA PHE A 56 2.66 -25.96 -8.21
C PHE A 56 2.78 -24.59 -7.54
N SER A 57 3.54 -23.68 -8.15
CA SER A 57 3.78 -22.35 -7.62
C SER A 57 2.74 -21.43 -8.23
N SER A 58 1.62 -21.27 -7.55
CA SER A 58 0.57 -20.34 -7.97
C SER A 58 1.04 -18.88 -7.97
N ILE A 59 0.35 -18.03 -8.74
CA ILE A 59 0.59 -16.58 -8.73
C ILE A 59 0.42 -16.02 -7.30
N SER A 60 -0.60 -16.48 -6.57
CA SER A 60 -0.86 -16.05 -5.20
C SER A 60 0.26 -16.40 -4.23
N SER A 61 0.87 -17.59 -4.36
CA SER A 61 1.99 -17.97 -3.48
C SER A 61 3.23 -17.13 -3.75
N ARG A 62 3.54 -16.82 -5.02
CA ARG A 62 4.66 -15.95 -5.38
C ARG A 62 4.44 -14.52 -4.91
N PHE A 63 3.25 -13.96 -5.17
CA PHE A 63 2.88 -12.63 -4.70
C PHE A 63 2.96 -12.52 -3.17
N LYS A 64 2.47 -13.54 -2.44
CA LYS A 64 2.58 -13.59 -0.97
C LYS A 64 4.04 -13.56 -0.50
N GLN A 65 4.93 -14.32 -1.13
CA GLN A 65 6.36 -14.32 -0.77
C GLN A 65 7.03 -12.98 -1.08
N GLN A 66 6.74 -12.39 -2.24
CA GLN A 66 7.26 -11.08 -2.63
C GLN A 66 6.77 -9.98 -1.68
N LEU A 67 5.48 -10.00 -1.31
CA LEU A 67 4.91 -9.05 -0.36
C LEU A 67 5.55 -9.21 1.02
N GLN A 68 5.76 -10.44 1.49
CA GLN A 68 6.41 -10.70 2.77
C GLN A 68 7.84 -10.15 2.80
N SER A 69 8.63 -10.41 1.75
CA SER A 69 10.00 -9.88 1.63
C SER A 69 10.04 -8.34 1.59
N LEU A 70 9.07 -7.71 0.90
CA LEU A 70 8.92 -6.27 0.90
C LEU A 70 8.60 -5.73 2.30
N LEU A 71 7.67 -6.36 3.03
CA LEU A 71 7.30 -5.95 4.39
C LEU A 71 8.46 -6.09 5.37
N GLU A 72 9.28 -7.14 5.23
CA GLU A 72 10.52 -7.31 6.01
C GLU A 72 11.53 -6.20 5.73
N THR A 73 11.64 -5.77 4.48
CA THR A 73 12.52 -4.66 4.11
C THR A 73 12.02 -3.33 4.68
N LEU A 74 10.71 -3.10 4.67
CA LEU A 74 10.12 -1.86 5.20
C LEU A 74 10.12 -1.82 6.74
N SER A 75 10.02 -2.97 7.42
CA SER A 75 9.93 -3.03 8.89
C SER A 75 11.20 -2.59 9.61
N VAL A 76 12.35 -2.63 8.92
CA VAL A 76 13.65 -2.16 9.45
C VAL A 76 13.92 -0.68 9.16
N THR A 77 12.99 0.03 8.53
CA THR A 77 13.10 1.46 8.20
C THR A 77 12.19 2.33 9.08
N GLU A 78 12.46 3.63 9.11
CA GLU A 78 11.50 4.61 9.64
C GLU A 78 10.42 4.92 8.57
N PRO A 79 9.14 4.62 8.83
CA PRO A 79 8.10 4.76 7.83
C PRO A 79 7.57 6.21 7.74
N HIS A 80 7.52 6.75 6.53
CA HIS A 80 6.83 7.99 6.21
C HIS A 80 5.67 7.72 5.26
N TYR A 81 4.45 8.12 5.63
CA TYR A 81 3.24 7.80 4.87
C TYR A 81 2.73 9.02 4.10
N ILE A 82 2.57 8.86 2.78
CA ILE A 82 1.88 9.83 1.92
C ILE A 82 0.52 9.23 1.52
N ARG A 83 -0.56 9.98 1.75
CA ARG A 83 -1.92 9.60 1.36
C ARG A 83 -2.39 10.48 0.22
N CYS A 84 -2.47 9.91 -0.98
CA CYS A 84 -3.01 10.59 -2.14
C CYS A 84 -4.54 10.57 -2.11
N VAL A 85 -5.17 11.69 -2.43
CA VAL A 85 -6.63 11.85 -2.51
C VAL A 85 -7.01 12.26 -3.92
N LYS A 86 -7.90 11.52 -4.57
CA LYS A 86 -8.43 11.82 -5.89
C LYS A 86 -9.63 12.78 -5.74
N PRO A 87 -9.56 14.04 -6.19
CA PRO A 87 -10.62 15.00 -5.93
C PRO A 87 -11.89 14.77 -6.76
N ILE A 88 -11.77 14.07 -7.91
CA ILE A 88 -12.87 13.81 -8.83
C ILE A 88 -12.62 12.57 -9.70
N ASN A 89 -13.68 11.82 -10.01
CA ASN A 89 -13.64 10.65 -10.90
C ASN A 89 -13.60 10.97 -12.40
N LEU A 90 -14.16 12.11 -12.83
CA LEU A 90 -14.22 12.57 -14.23
C LEU A 90 -12.89 13.13 -14.79
N LEU A 91 -11.80 13.11 -14.01
CA LEU A 91 -10.45 13.55 -14.42
C LEU A 91 -10.39 15.00 -14.95
N LYS A 92 -11.26 15.88 -14.44
CA LYS A 92 -11.25 17.32 -14.78
C LYS A 92 -10.62 18.14 -13.65
N PRO A 93 -9.81 19.16 -13.95
CA PRO A 93 -9.26 20.03 -12.92
C PRO A 93 -10.34 20.88 -12.25
N SER A 94 -10.04 21.38 -11.06
CA SER A 94 -10.86 22.35 -10.31
C SER A 94 -12.26 21.89 -9.87
N ILE A 95 -12.50 20.58 -9.83
CA ILE A 95 -13.75 20.03 -9.29
C ILE A 95 -13.43 19.17 -8.06
N PHE A 96 -14.17 19.42 -6.98
CA PHE A 96 -13.96 18.80 -5.68
C PHE A 96 -15.24 18.09 -5.23
N GLU A 97 -15.21 16.76 -5.16
CA GLU A 97 -16.36 15.95 -4.75
C GLU A 97 -16.26 15.54 -3.27
N ASN A 98 -16.95 16.31 -2.40
CA ASN A 98 -16.90 16.15 -0.95
C ASN A 98 -17.15 14.71 -0.47
N SER A 99 -18.21 14.06 -0.98
CA SER A 99 -18.62 12.72 -0.57
C SER A 99 -17.53 11.67 -0.87
N ASN A 100 -16.97 11.74 -2.07
CA ASN A 100 -15.93 10.84 -2.55
C ASN A 100 -14.63 11.01 -1.73
N ILE A 101 -14.24 12.26 -1.47
CA ILE A 101 -13.06 12.57 -0.67
C ILE A 101 -13.24 12.09 0.77
N LEU A 102 -14.39 12.34 1.39
CA LEU A 102 -14.69 11.84 2.74
C LEU A 102 -14.61 10.31 2.81
N GLN A 103 -15.12 9.61 1.79
CA GLN A 103 -15.00 8.16 1.70
C GLN A 103 -13.53 7.72 1.59
N GLN A 104 -12.73 8.38 0.76
CA GLN A 104 -11.29 8.09 0.66
C GLN A 104 -10.54 8.32 1.98
N LEU A 105 -10.85 9.40 2.70
CA LEU A 105 -10.23 9.68 4.01
C LEU A 105 -10.60 8.64 5.07
N ARG A 106 -11.82 8.08 5.00
CA ARG A 106 -12.25 6.96 5.85
C ARG A 106 -11.55 5.67 5.46
N CYS A 107 -11.65 5.26 4.19
CA CYS A 107 -11.04 4.02 3.69
C CYS A 107 -9.50 4.02 3.80
N GLY A 108 -8.87 5.19 3.62
CA GLY A 108 -7.42 5.38 3.74
C GLY A 108 -6.92 5.52 5.17
N GLY A 109 -7.81 5.43 6.17
CA GLY A 109 -7.48 5.45 7.60
C GLY A 109 -7.04 6.82 8.12
N VAL A 110 -7.20 7.92 7.37
CA VAL A 110 -6.78 9.27 7.79
C VAL A 110 -7.62 9.72 8.99
N MET A 111 -8.93 9.53 8.92
CA MET A 111 -9.84 9.89 10.03
C MET A 111 -9.53 9.07 11.29
N GLU A 112 -9.16 7.81 11.12
CA GLU A 112 -8.81 6.92 12.22
C GLU A 112 -7.46 7.27 12.85
N ALA A 113 -6.47 7.63 12.03
CA ALA A 113 -5.18 8.13 12.51
C ALA A 113 -5.34 9.42 13.33
N ILE A 114 -6.20 10.34 12.87
CA ILE A 114 -6.55 11.56 13.63
C ILE A 114 -7.21 11.16 14.97
N ARG A 115 -8.18 10.25 14.95
CA ARG A 115 -8.88 9.78 16.16
C ARG A 115 -7.91 9.20 17.19
N ILE A 116 -6.99 8.33 16.76
CA ILE A 116 -5.96 7.73 17.62
C ILE A 116 -5.03 8.81 18.18
N SER A 117 -4.58 9.75 17.33
CA SER A 117 -3.73 10.85 17.75
C SER A 117 -4.40 11.74 18.81
N CYS A 118 -5.68 12.05 18.63
CA CYS A 118 -6.49 12.82 19.58
C CYS A 118 -6.76 12.12 20.90
N ALA A 119 -6.77 10.78 20.94
CA ALA A 119 -6.92 10.02 22.18
C ALA A 119 -5.68 10.06 23.09
N GLY A 120 -4.53 10.50 22.55
CA GLY A 120 -3.35 10.81 23.34
C GLY A 120 -3.32 12.30 23.72
N TYR A 121 -2.27 12.99 23.28
CA TYR A 121 -2.10 14.43 23.45
C TYR A 121 -1.40 14.98 22.20
N PRO A 122 -2.15 15.25 21.11
CA PRO A 122 -1.56 15.55 19.81
C PRO A 122 -0.88 16.93 19.79
N THR A 123 -1.35 17.86 20.63
CA THR A 123 -0.77 19.20 20.74
C THR A 123 0.27 19.21 21.85
N ARG A 124 1.55 19.21 21.48
CA ARG A 124 2.67 19.40 22.41
C ARG A 124 3.41 20.67 22.03
N LYS A 125 3.54 21.61 22.97
CA LYS A 125 4.26 22.87 22.76
C LYS A 125 5.34 23.01 23.83
N PRO A 126 6.55 23.48 23.47
CA PRO A 126 7.54 23.88 24.46
C PRO A 126 6.96 24.93 25.41
N PHE A 127 7.32 24.86 26.70
CA PHE A 127 6.80 25.75 27.74
C PHE A 127 6.92 27.24 27.37
N ARG A 128 8.09 27.65 26.86
CA ARG A 128 8.33 29.04 26.43
C ARG A 128 7.34 29.54 25.38
N GLU A 129 6.97 28.69 24.42
CA GLU A 129 6.04 29.05 23.34
C GLU A 129 4.61 29.08 23.86
N PHE A 130 4.27 28.17 24.77
CA PHE A 130 2.98 28.15 25.44
C PHE A 130 2.76 29.42 26.26
N VAL A 131 3.72 29.78 27.13
CA VAL A 131 3.65 31.00 27.95
C VAL A 131 3.68 32.26 27.09
N GLY A 132 4.55 32.32 26.07
CA GLY A 132 4.58 33.46 25.16
C GLY A 132 3.25 33.70 24.43
N ARG A 133 2.52 32.63 24.08
CA ARG A 133 1.22 32.73 23.40
C ARG A 133 0.04 32.95 24.34
N PHE A 134 0.01 32.27 25.48
CA PHE A 134 -1.15 32.20 26.37
C PHE A 134 -0.99 32.97 27.67
N GLY A 135 0.18 33.53 27.97
CA GLY A 135 0.42 34.29 29.20
C GLY A 135 -0.43 35.56 29.32
N ILE A 136 -0.97 36.08 28.21
CA ILE A 136 -1.96 37.17 28.25
C ILE A 136 -3.25 36.78 28.99
N LEU A 137 -3.56 35.47 29.07
CA LEU A 137 -4.75 34.96 29.76
C LEU A 137 -4.58 34.96 31.29
N ASP A 138 -3.35 35.06 31.80
CA ASP A 138 -3.07 35.19 33.23
C ASP A 138 -1.92 36.21 33.46
N PRO A 139 -2.26 37.46 33.82
CA PRO A 139 -1.28 38.52 34.09
C PRO A 139 -0.23 38.15 35.17
N ASN A 140 -0.54 37.19 36.05
CA ASN A 140 0.37 36.78 37.12
C ASN A 140 1.49 35.85 36.63
N VAL A 141 1.35 35.25 35.44
CA VAL A 141 2.37 34.37 34.85
C VAL A 141 3.68 35.11 34.58
N PHE A 142 3.62 36.41 34.34
CA PHE A 142 4.80 37.27 34.18
C PHE A 142 5.16 38.08 35.43
N ALA A 143 4.28 38.11 36.45
CA ALA A 143 4.44 38.92 37.65
C ALA A 143 5.24 38.23 38.77
N GLY A 144 5.83 37.05 38.50
CA GLY A 144 6.50 36.21 39.49
C GLY A 144 7.89 35.73 39.06
N ARG A 145 8.83 36.66 38.88
CA ARG A 145 10.25 36.49 39.22
C ARG A 145 10.96 37.82 39.33
#